data_AF-A0A087V068-F1
#
_entry.id   AF-A0A087V068-F1
#
_cell.length_a   1.000
_cell.length_b   1.000
_cell.length_c   1.000
_cell.angle_alpha   90.00
_cell.angle_beta   90.00
_cell.angle_gamma   90.00
#
_symmetry.space_group_name_H-M   'P 1'
#
loop_
_entity.id
_entity.type
_entity.pdbx_description
1 polymer ?
#
loop_
_entity_poly.entity_id
_entity_poly.type
_entity_poly.pdbx_seq_one_letter_code
_entity_poly.pdbx_strand_id
1 'polypeptide(L)' 'TVKFDIGEVTYKEPLITLRKYRIPKDPEICKKSGTQPCFGTLCVVLKPGDIRINEGIFAVVDKKP' A
#
# COMPACT_ATOMS: atom_id res chain seq x y z
N THR A 1 8.48 11.21 6.17
CA THR A 1 8.62 9.92 6.88
C THR A 1 8.88 10.25 8.32
N VAL A 2 8.15 9.62 9.22
CA VAL A 2 8.34 9.80 10.67
C VAL A 2 9.32 8.74 11.13
N LYS A 3 10.34 9.14 11.89
CA LYS A 3 11.17 8.20 12.65
C LYS A 3 10.46 7.94 13.97
N PHE A 4 9.82 6.78 14.09
CA PHE A 4 8.94 6.49 15.23
C PHE A 4 9.65 6.54 16.58
N ASP A 5 10.92 6.16 16.64
CA ASP A 5 11.68 6.11 17.90
C ASP A 5 11.99 7.50 18.49
N ILE A 6 12.09 8.52 17.63
CA ILE A 6 12.50 9.88 18.03
C ILE A 6 11.46 10.95 17.71
N GLY A 7 10.34 10.59 17.08
CA GLY A 7 9.25 11.51 16.75
C GLY A 7 9.57 12.54 15.65
N GLU A 8 10.74 12.45 15.01
CA GLU A 8 11.16 13.41 14.00
C GLU A 8 10.55 13.12 12.63
N VAL A 9 10.08 14.17 11.96
CA VAL A 9 9.65 14.12 10.57
C VAL A 9 10.84 14.42 9.66
N THR A 10 11.12 13.53 8.72
CA THR A 10 12.13 13.74 7.67
C THR A 10 11.50 13.62 6.29
N TYR A 11 12.03 14.31 5.29
CA TYR A 11 11.57 14.17 3.89
C TYR A 11 12.53 13.32 3.04
N LYS A 12 13.40 12.57 3.72
CA LYS A 12 14.41 11.72 3.09
C LYS A 12 13.82 10.32 2.85
N GLU A 13 14.56 9.28 3.22
CA GLU A 13 14.12 7.91 3.06
C GLU A 13 12.99 7.53 4.04
N PRO A 14 12.14 6.54 3.67
CA PRO A 14 12.08 5.83 2.38
C PRO A 14 11.37 6.54 1.21
N LEU A 15 10.88 7.79 1.37
CA LEU A 15 10.03 8.43 0.34
C LEU A 15 10.76 8.71 -0.97
N ILE A 16 12.04 9.09 -0.92
CA ILE A 16 12.87 9.29 -2.12
C ILE A 16 12.95 7.98 -2.91
N THR A 17 13.25 6.87 -2.24
CA THR A 17 13.35 5.56 -2.87
C THR A 17 12.01 5.09 -3.43
N LEU A 18 10.91 5.23 -2.70
CA LEU A 18 9.57 4.87 -3.19
C LEU A 18 9.20 5.62 -4.48
N ARG A 19 9.48 6.93 -4.56
CA ARG A 19 9.19 7.72 -5.77
C ARG A 19 9.95 7.26 -7.01
N LYS A 20 11.12 6.61 -6.87
CA LYS A 20 11.91 6.13 -8.01
C LYS A 20 11.26 4.97 -8.76
N TYR A 21 10.54 4.08 -8.06
CA TYR A 21 10.07 2.82 -8.67
C TYR A 21 8.63 2.42 -8.34
N ARG A 22 7.92 3.18 -7.49
CA ARG A 22 6.52 2.89 -7.10
C ARG A 22 5.50 3.89 -7.65
N ILE A 23 5.90 4.83 -8.50
CA ILE A 23 4.93 5.63 -9.26
C ILE A 23 4.34 4.71 -10.34
N PRO A 24 3.01 4.51 -10.36
CA PRO A 24 2.36 3.68 -11.38
C PRO A 24 2.68 4.18 -12.79
N LYS A 25 2.73 3.25 -13.75
CA LYS A 25 2.84 3.58 -15.18
C LYS A 25 1.50 3.47 -15.91
N ASP A 26 0.56 2.77 -15.29
CA ASP A 26 -0.78 2.60 -15.82
C ASP A 26 -1.55 3.95 -15.78
N PRO A 27 -2.01 4.46 -16.94
CA PRO A 27 -2.74 5.72 -17.01
C PRO A 27 -3.99 5.78 -16.13
N GLU A 28 -4.70 4.66 -15.94
CA GLU A 28 -5.91 4.63 -15.11
C GLU A 28 -5.61 4.78 -13.62
N ILE A 29 -4.52 4.16 -13.18
CA ILE A 29 -4.03 4.29 -11.81
C ILE A 29 -3.48 5.69 -11.59
N CYS A 30 -2.69 6.21 -12.54
CA CYS A 30 -2.14 7.57 -12.50
C CYS A 30 -3.22 8.66 -12.38
N LYS A 31 -4.39 8.49 -13.03
CA LYS A 31 -5.52 9.42 -12.87
C LYS A 31 -6.02 9.52 -11.42
N LYS A 32 -5.90 8.43 -10.65
CA LYS A 32 -6.37 8.35 -9.25
C LYS A 32 -5.27 8.73 -8.26
N SER A 33 -4.05 8.24 -8.46
CA SER A 33 -2.92 8.40 -7.51
C SER A 33 -2.02 9.60 -7.81
N GLY A 34 -2.09 10.18 -9.01
CA GLY A 34 -1.17 11.22 -9.48
C GLY A 34 0.29 10.76 -9.41
N THR A 35 1.16 11.65 -8.93
CA THR A 35 2.61 11.40 -8.76
C THR A 35 2.97 10.72 -7.44
N GLN A 36 1.98 10.24 -6.69
CA GLN A 36 2.22 9.57 -5.42
C GLN A 36 2.68 8.12 -5.66
N PRO A 37 3.74 7.67 -4.97
CA PRO A 37 4.14 6.27 -5.04
C PRO A 37 3.09 5.38 -4.36
N CYS A 38 2.70 4.29 -5.02
CA CYS A 38 1.75 3.31 -4.47
C CYS A 38 2.51 2.22 -3.70
N PHE A 39 2.24 2.12 -2.39
CA PHE A 39 2.83 1.11 -1.52
C PHE A 39 1.76 0.55 -0.57
N GLY A 40 1.40 -0.72 -0.76
CA GLY A 40 0.26 -1.36 -0.10
C GLY A 40 -0.99 -1.40 -0.98
N THR A 41 -2.06 -2.01 -0.45
CA THR A 41 -3.37 -2.04 -1.08
C THR A 41 -4.44 -1.79 -0.03
N LEU A 42 -5.51 -1.09 -0.42
CA LEU A 42 -6.69 -0.97 0.42
C LEU A 42 -7.49 -2.28 0.33
N CYS A 43 -7.81 -2.86 1.48
CA CYS A 43 -8.69 -4.02 1.58
C CYS A 43 -9.97 -3.62 2.33
N VAL A 44 -11.09 -4.23 1.96
CA VAL A 44 -12.37 -4.08 2.66
C VAL A 44 -12.80 -5.42 3.24
N VAL A 45 -13.46 -5.40 4.40
CA VAL A 45 -13.93 -6.61 5.08
C VAL A 45 -15.25 -7.05 4.43
N LEU A 46 -15.22 -8.18 3.72
CA LEU A 46 -16.42 -8.77 3.12
C LEU A 46 -17.22 -9.61 4.12
N LYS A 47 -16.54 -10.24 5.08
CA LYS A 47 -17.13 -11.09 6.11
C LYS A 47 -16.37 -10.91 7.44
N PRO A 48 -17.08 -10.74 8.57
CA PRO A 48 -16.42 -10.68 9.87
C PRO A 48 -15.83 -12.03 10.29
N GLY A 49 -14.78 -12.00 11.08
CA GLY A 49 -14.11 -13.17 11.62
C GLY A 49 -12.80 -12.80 12.32
N ASP A 50 -12.19 -13.80 12.94
CA ASP A 50 -10.88 -13.67 13.57
C ASP A 50 -9.78 -14.03 12.59
N ILE A 51 -8.65 -13.33 12.69
CA ILE A 51 -7.42 -13.64 11.96
C ILE A 51 -6.27 -13.77 12.95
N ARG A 52 -5.32 -14.66 12.68
CA ARG A 52 -4.14 -14.88 13.54
C ARG A 52 -2.86 -14.80 12.73
N ILE A 53 -1.79 -14.41 13.42
CA ILE A 53 -0.44 -14.41 12.84
C ILE A 53 -0.10 -15.85 12.44
N ASN A 54 0.49 -16.02 11.26
CA ASN A 54 0.86 -17.30 10.65
C ASN A 54 -0.31 -18.16 10.14
N GLU A 55 -1.52 -17.61 10.02
CA GLU A 55 -2.58 -18.28 9.25
C GLU A 55 -2.32 -18.24 7.75
N GLY A 56 -2.78 -19.28 7.04
CA GLY A 56 -2.70 -19.35 5.60
C GLY A 56 -3.57 -18.28 4.93
N ILE A 57 -3.00 -17.54 3.97
CA ILE A 57 -3.73 -16.56 3.19
C ILE A 57 -4.07 -17.17 1.83
N PHE A 58 -5.35 -17.34 1.54
CA PHE A 58 -5.84 -17.88 0.28
C PHE A 58 -6.45 -16.76 -0.56
N ALA A 59 -5.78 -16.38 -1.64
CA ALA A 59 -6.29 -15.39 -2.58
C ALA A 59 -7.38 -16.02 -3.47
N VAL A 60 -8.62 -15.58 -3.30
CA VAL A 60 -9.74 -15.95 -4.17
C VAL A 60 -9.89 -14.85 -5.21
N VAL A 61 -9.56 -15.16 -6.47
CA VAL A 61 -9.79 -14.24 -7.59
C VAL A 61 -11.22 -14.46 -8.06
N ASP A 62 -12.13 -13.63 -7.58
CA ASP A 62 -13.50 -13.65 -8.10
C ASP A 62 -13.55 -12.97 -9.48
N LYS A 63 -14.42 -13.43 -10.38
CA LYS A 63 -14.45 -12.96 -11.78
C LYS A 63 -15.01 -11.54 -11.94
N LYS A 64 -15.44 -10.89 -10.86
CA LYS A 64 -15.87 -9.49 -10.82
C LYS A 64 -15.75 -8.90 -9.41
N PRO A 65 -15.42 -7.60 -9.27
CA PRO A 65 -15.81 -6.82 -8.11
C PRO A 65 -17.32 -6.54 -8.10
#